data_AF-A0A925G2N4-F1
#
_entry.id   AF-A0A925G2N4-F1
#
_cell.length_a   1.000
_cell.length_b   1.000
_cell.length_c   1.000
_cell.angle_alpha   90.00
_cell.angle_beta   90.00
_cell.angle_gamma   90.00
#
_symmetry.space_group_name_H-M   'P 1'
#
loop_
_entity.id
_entity.type
_entity.pdbx_description
1 polymer ?
#
loop_
_entity_poly.entity_id
_entity_poly.type
_entity_poly.pdbx_seq_one_letter_code
_entity_poly.pdbx_strand_id
1 'polypeptide(L)' 'DQIRVIRQPPGTIEKKVILVDLDAVNKRLQEDIVLVAGDIVEVPVSGGKQFLRSLLGSVVPAVAQLPMRAIPY' A
#
# COMPACT_ATOMS: atom_id res chain seq x y z
N ASP A 1 -3.15 11.19 4.63
CA ASP A 1 -2.29 9.99 4.53
C ASP A 1 -1.07 10.13 5.43
N GLN A 2 -0.83 9.20 6.34
CA GLN A 2 0.32 9.28 7.28
C GLN A 2 1.54 8.54 6.73
N ILE A 3 2.59 9.28 6.40
CA ILE A 3 3.91 8.73 6.09
C ILE A 3 4.72 8.63 7.37
N ARG A 4 5.49 7.55 7.50
CA ARG A 4 6.45 7.38 8.60
C ARG A 4 7.86 7.52 8.06
N VAL A 5 8.64 8.39 8.68
CA VAL A 5 10.08 8.49 8.44
C VAL A 5 10.79 7.93 9.66
N ILE A 6 11.58 6.88 9.46
CA ILE A 6 12.37 6.23 10.50
C ILE A 6 13.81 6.70 10.34
N ARG A 7 14.29 7.46 11.32
CA ARG A 7 15.65 8.00 11.36
C ARG A 7 16.47 7.27 12.40
N GLN A 8 17.66 6.81 12.02
CA GLN A 8 18.65 6.31 12.95
C GLN A 8 19.77 7.36 13.11
N PRO A 9 19.90 8.00 14.27
CA PRO A 9 20.99 8.94 14.52
C PRO A 9 22.35 8.22 14.47
N PRO A 10 23.39 8.87 13.90
CA PRO A 10 24.71 8.27 13.79
C PRO A 10 25.27 7.93 15.18
N GLY A 11 25.84 6.73 15.30
CA GLY A 11 26.40 6.24 16.56
C GLY A 11 25.39 5.66 17.55
N THR A 12 24.10 5.58 17.19
CA THR A 12 23.06 5.00 18.04
C THR A 12 22.35 3.86 17.32
N ILE A 13 21.82 2.90 18.09
CA ILE A 13 20.88 1.87 17.61
C ILE A 13 19.42 2.31 17.74
N GLU A 14 19.19 3.46 18.38
CA GLU A 14 17.84 3.99 18.61
C GLU A 14 17.24 4.51 17.31
N LYS A 15 15.96 4.22 17.11
CA LYS A 15 15.20 4.66 15.94
C LYS A 15 14.22 5.73 16.36
N LYS A 16 14.31 6.90 15.74
CA LYS A 16 13.35 7.97 15.88
C LYS A 16 12.30 7.86 14.77
N VAL A 17 11.04 7.74 15.16
CA VAL A 17 9.91 7.74 14.23
C VAL A 17 9.38 9.16 14.12
N ILE A 18 9.34 9.68 12.91
CA ILE A 18 8.78 10.99 12.57
C ILE A 18 7.50 10.72 11.75
N LEU A 19 6.36 11.17 12.26
CA LEU A 19 5.07 11.06 11.58
C LEU A 19 4.84 12.31 10.74
N VAL A 20 4.61 12.12 9.44
CA VAL A 20 4.37 13.19 8.48
C VAL A 20 2.99 13.02 7.89
N ASP A 21 2.16 14.05 7.97
CA ASP A 21 0.87 14.08 7.31
C ASP A 21 1.02 14.75 5.94
N LEU A 22 0.96 13.94 4.88
CA LEU A 22 1.04 14.43 3.51
C LEU A 22 -0.05 15.46 3.19
N ASP A 23 -1.25 15.31 3.76
CA ASP A 23 -2.35 16.21 3.45
C ASP A 23 -2.11 17.58 4.06
N ALA A 24 -1.51 17.64 5.24
CA ALA A 24 -1.13 18.89 5.91
C ALA A 24 0.02 19.59 5.18
N VAL A 25 1.02 18.83 4.71
CA VAL A 25 2.14 19.34 3.92
C VAL A 25 1.65 19.92 2.59
N ASN A 26 0.80 19.18 1.85
CA ASN A 26 0.22 19.65 0.58
C ASN A 26 -0.62 20.94 0.76
N LYS A 27 -1.30 21.06 1.90
CA LYS A 27 -2.08 22.27 2.25
C LYS A 27 -1.23 23.39 2.85
N ARG A 28 0.10 23.21 2.95
CA ARG A 28 1.05 24.15 3.58
C ARG A 28 0.72 24.47 5.04
N LEU A 29 0.06 23.55 5.72
CA LEU A 29 -0.25 23.63 7.16
C LEU A 29 0.88 23.04 8.00
N GLN A 30 1.78 22.28 7.38
CA GLN A 30 2.96 21.68 7.98
C GLN A 30 4.15 21.95 7.06
N GLU A 31 5.33 22.17 7.64
CA GLU A 31 6.57 22.34 6.88
C GLU A 31 7.05 21.02 6.25
N ASP A 32 7.72 21.14 5.10
CA ASP A 32 8.35 20.01 4.43
C ASP A 32 9.44 19.39 5.31
N ILE A 33 9.45 18.06 5.40
CA ILE A 33 10.51 17.34 6.11
C ILE A 33 11.76 17.22 5.23
N VAL A 34 12.90 17.60 5.79
CA VAL A 34 14.20 17.38 5.16
C VAL A 34 14.70 15.97 5.51
N LEU A 35 14.92 15.17 4.46
CA LEU A 35 15.48 13.82 4.56
C LEU A 35 17.00 13.89 4.76
N VAL A 36 17.51 12.99 5.60
CA VAL A 36 18.93 12.85 5.92
C VAL A 36 19.39 11.45 5.48
N ALA A 37 20.69 11.29 5.23
CA ALA A 37 21.27 10.00 4.86
C ALA A 37 20.93 8.91 5.90
N GLY A 38 20.45 7.77 5.41
CA GLY A 38 20.05 6.64 6.26
C GLY A 38 18.59 6.69 6.74
N ASP A 39 17.81 7.72 6.38
CA ASP A 39 16.37 7.74 6.64
C ASP A 39 15.63 6.69 5.81
N ILE A 40 14.68 5.99 6.45
CA ILE A 40 13.77 5.05 5.80
C ILE A 40 12.38 5.69 5.74
N VAL A 41 11.78 5.73 4.55
CA VAL A 41 10.44 6.30 4.33
C VAL A 41 9.45 5.17 4.07
N GLU A 42 8.48 5.00 4.97
CA GLU A 42 7.39 4.05 4.83
C GLU A 42 6.13 4.77 4.38
N VAL A 43 5.64 4.41 3.20
CA VAL A 43 4.38 4.91 2.63
C VAL A 43 3.33 3.80 2.71
N PRO A 44 2.26 3.95 3.50
CA PRO A 44 1.21 2.94 3.56
C PRO A 44 0.45 2.90 2.23
N VAL A 45 0.44 1.74 1.58
CA VAL A 45 -0.43 1.52 0.42
C VAL A 45 -1.87 1.31 0.89
N SER A 46 -2.82 2.02 0.29
CA SER A 46 -4.24 1.92 0.63
C SER A 46 -4.79 0.53 0.28
N GLY A 47 -4.71 -0.42 1.22
CA GLY A 47 -5.08 -1.83 1.01
C GLY A 47 -6.51 -2.07 0.50
N GLY A 48 -7.43 -1.11 0.67
CA GLY A 48 -8.83 -1.25 0.26
C GLY A 48 -9.07 -1.32 -1.26
N LYS A 49 -8.25 -0.65 -2.08
CA LYS A 49 -8.47 -0.60 -3.55
C LYS A 49 -7.96 -1.84 -4.28
N GLN A 50 -6.94 -2.50 -3.74
CA GLN A 50 -6.35 -3.69 -4.34
C GLN A 50 -7.14 -4.97 -3.99
N PHE A 51 -7.75 -5.00 -2.80
CA PHE A 51 -8.58 -6.13 -2.35
C PHE A 51 -9.92 -6.23 -3.10
N LEU A 52 -10.56 -5.10 -3.43
CA LEU A 52 -11.80 -5.10 -4.23
C LEU A 52 -11.56 -5.56 -5.68
N ARG A 53 -10.38 -5.27 -6.24
CA ARG A 53 -10.02 -5.69 -7.61
C ARG A 53 -9.77 -7.20 -7.72
N SER A 54 -9.24 -7.85 -6.68
CA SER A 54 -8.99 -9.30 -6.71
C SER A 54 -10.27 -10.13 -6.61
N LEU A 55 -11.30 -9.64 -5.92
CA LEU A 55 -12.60 -10.32 -5.80
C LEU A 55 -13.43 -10.27 -7.08
N LEU A 56 -13.35 -9.18 -7.86
CA LEU A 56 -14.08 -9.07 -9.13
C LEU A 56 -13.41 -9.85 -10.28
N GLY A 57 -12.11 -10.11 -10.19
CA GLY A 57 -11.36 -10.85 -11.22
C GLY A 57 -11.52 -12.38 -11.15
N SER A 58 -12.00 -12.95 -10.04
CA SER A 58 -12.05 -14.39 -9.81
C SER A 58 -13.36 -15.08 -10.25
N VAL A 59 -14.37 -14.33 -10.70
CA VAL A 59 -15.72 -14.89 -10.97
C VAL A 59 -15.94 -15.29 -12.44
N VAL A 60 -15.05 -14.92 -13.38
CA VAL A 60 -15.42 -14.94 -14.81
C VAL A 60 -15.15 -16.24 -15.62
N PRO A 61 -14.17 -17.14 -15.38
CA PRO A 61 -14.02 -18.30 -16.26
C PRO A 61 -14.46 -19.62 -15.60
N ALA A 62 -15.55 -19.65 -14.81
CA ALA A 62 -16.08 -20.91 -14.26
C ALA A 62 -17.24 -21.52 -15.09
N VAL A 63 -17.84 -20.77 -16.02
CA VAL A 63 -19.04 -21.22 -16.77
C VAL A 63 -18.69 -22.05 -18.01
N ALA A 64 -17.42 -22.11 -18.43
CA ALA A 64 -17.00 -22.75 -19.68
C ALA A 64 -16.60 -24.24 -19.54
N GLN A 65 -16.67 -24.84 -18.34
CA GLN A 65 -16.13 -26.19 -18.07
C GLN A 65 -17.18 -27.26 -17.75
N LEU A 66 -18.48 -27.03 -18.01
CA LEU A 66 -19.46 -28.10 -17.82
C LEU A 66 -19.29 -29.16 -18.93
N PRO A 67 -18.94 -30.43 -18.59
CA PRO A 67 -18.82 -31.48 -19.58
C PRO A 67 -20.22 -31.84 -20.11
N MET A 68 -20.49 -31.46 -21.37
CA MET A 68 -21.72 -31.84 -22.07
C MET A 68 -21.60 -33.31 -22.51
N ARG A 69 -22.41 -34.19 -21.91
CA ARG A 69 -22.53 -35.60 -22.33
C ARG A 69 -23.71 -35.75 -23.29
N ALA A 70 -23.41 -35.88 -24.58
CA ALA A 70 -24.40 -36.24 -25.60
C ALA A 70 -24.64 -37.76 -25.56
N ILE A 71 -25.91 -38.17 -25.45
CA ILE A 71 -26.33 -39.57 -25.57
C ILE A 71 -27.00 -39.72 -26.95
N PRO A 72 -26.42 -40.47 -27.90
CA PRO A 72 -27.09 -40.74 -29.17
C PRO A 72 -28.22 -41.78 -28.97
N TYR A 73 -29.32 -41.59 -29.72
CA TYR A 73 -30.50 -42.45 -29.77
C TYR A 73 -30.32 -43.58 -30.80
#